data_AF-A0A914RDQ9-F1
#
_entry.id   AF-A0A914RDQ9-F1
#
_cell.length_a   1.000
_cell.length_b   1.000
_cell.length_c   1.000
_cell.angle_alpha   90.00
_cell.angle_beta   90.00
_cell.angle_gamma   90.00
#
_symmetry.space_group_name_H-M   'P 1'
#
loop_
_entity.id
_entity.type
_entity.pdbx_description
1 polymer ?
#
loop_
_entity_poly.entity_id
_entity_poly.type
_entity_poly.pdbx_seq_one_letter_code
_entity_poly.pdbx_strand_id
1 'polypeptide(L)'
;MVHESNVLQWTISDFVYRKSPKLSDEESETIWLVLYNCLSELCVDPRPPVRKSACQTLLQTIAAHGLALKANTWKHMIWKV
;
A
#
# COMPACT_ATOMS: atom_id res chain seq x y z
N MET A 1 22.53 1.44 -0.67
CA MET A 1 21.32 0.77 -0.14
C MET A 1 20.17 1.77 0.09
N VAL A 2 20.03 2.79 -0.76
CA VAL A 2 18.91 3.78 -0.76
C VAL A 2 18.17 3.76 -2.12
N HIS A 3 18.73 3.08 -3.13
CA HIS A 3 18.17 3.03 -4.48
C HIS A 3 17.04 2.01 -4.67
N GLU A 4 16.97 0.93 -3.88
CA GLU A 4 15.90 -0.08 -4.03
C GLU A 4 14.56 0.34 -3.44
N SER A 5 14.55 1.18 -2.39
CA SER A 5 13.29 1.61 -1.74
C SER A 5 12.42 2.50 -2.64
N ASN A 6 13.02 3.25 -3.57
CA ASN A 6 12.28 4.12 -4.48
C ASN A 6 11.56 3.34 -5.59
N VAL A 7 12.11 2.20 -6.03
CA VAL A 7 11.54 1.42 -7.14
C VAL A 7 10.16 0.86 -6.78
N LEU A 8 9.97 0.44 -5.53
CA LEU A 8 8.68 -0.08 -5.06
C LEU A 8 7.60 1.00 -5.02
N GLN A 9 7.92 2.21 -4.54
CA GLN A 9 6.98 3.33 -4.55
C GLN A 9 6.53 3.67 -5.97
N TRP A 10 7.49 3.76 -6.91
CA TRP A 10 7.17 4.00 -8.32
C TRP A 10 6.34 2.86 -8.93
N THR A 11 6.64 1.60 -8.62
CA THR A 11 5.89 0.45 -9.16
C THR A 11 4.45 0.41 -8.68
N ILE A 12 4.21 0.74 -7.41
CA ILE A 12 2.87 0.81 -6.82
C ILE A 12 2.08 1.98 -7.42
N SER A 13 2.70 3.17 -7.47
CA SER A 13 2.08 4.34 -8.07
C SER A 13 1.77 4.11 -9.54
N ASP A 14 2.67 3.46 -10.30
CA ASP A 14 2.45 3.05 -11.69
C ASP A 14 1.31 2.05 -11.83
N PHE A 15 1.24 1.05 -10.92
CA PHE A 15 0.19 0.04 -10.95
C PHE A 15 -1.20 0.66 -10.74
N VAL A 16 -1.33 1.54 -9.75
CA VAL A 16 -2.59 2.26 -9.48
C VAL A 16 -2.89 3.25 -10.61
N TYR A 17 -1.91 4.04 -11.04
CA TYR A 17 -2.08 5.04 -12.10
C TYR A 17 -2.49 4.43 -13.44
N ARG A 18 -1.90 3.30 -13.85
CA ARG A 18 -2.31 2.58 -15.09
C ARG A 18 -3.74 2.07 -15.04
N LYS A 19 -4.26 1.77 -13.85
CA LYS A 19 -5.63 1.32 -13.64
C LYS A 19 -6.59 2.52 -13.50
N SER A 20 -6.11 3.66 -12.98
CA SER A 20 -6.89 4.83 -12.57
C SER A 20 -7.84 5.46 -13.60
N PRO A 21 -7.53 5.62 -14.90
CA PRO A 21 -8.43 6.33 -15.83
C PRO A 21 -9.72 5.58 -16.19
N LYS A 22 -9.92 4.34 -15.70
CA LYS A 22 -11.10 3.51 -15.99
C LYS A 22 -11.90 3.12 -14.75
N LEU A 23 -11.49 3.56 -13.57
CA LEU A 23 -12.05 3.10 -12.31
C LEU A 23 -12.90 4.17 -11.65
N SER A 24 -14.00 3.73 -11.06
CA SER A 24 -14.74 4.50 -10.06
C SER A 24 -13.92 4.68 -8.78
N ASP A 25 -14.32 5.64 -7.95
CA ASP A 25 -13.69 5.87 -6.64
C ASP A 25 -13.72 4.63 -5.75
N GLU A 26 -14.77 3.81 -5.84
CA GLU A 26 -14.94 2.56 -5.08
C GLU A 26 -13.97 1.46 -5.52
N GLU A 27 -13.75 1.33 -6.82
CA GLU A 27 -12.77 0.38 -7.36
C GLU A 27 -11.34 0.81 -7.04
N SER A 28 -11.05 2.11 -7.09
CA SER A 28 -9.77 2.69 -6.67
C SER A 28 -9.51 2.42 -5.19
N GLU A 29 -10.51 2.66 -4.33
CA GLU A 29 -10.46 2.39 -2.89
C GLU A 29 -10.21 0.89 -2.61
N THR A 30 -10.83 0.00 -3.36
CA THR A 30 -10.63 -1.46 -3.25
C THR A 30 -9.20 -1.86 -3.61
N ILE A 31 -8.60 -1.27 -4.65
CA ILE A 31 -7.21 -1.56 -5.03
C ILE A 31 -6.25 -1.12 -3.93
N TRP A 32 -6.46 0.08 -3.38
CA TRP A 32 -5.66 0.57 -2.26
C TRP A 32 -5.77 -0.37 -1.05
N LEU A 33 -6.98 -0.81 -0.70
CA LEU A 33 -7.19 -1.79 0.36
C LEU A 33 -6.41 -3.09 0.15
N VAL A 34 -6.50 -3.68 -1.05
CA VAL A 34 -5.79 -4.93 -1.37
C VAL A 34 -4.28 -4.73 -1.25
N LEU A 35 -3.76 -3.62 -1.77
CA LEU A 35 -2.36 -3.29 -1.68
C LEU A 35 -1.89 -3.16 -0.22
N TYR A 36 -2.60 -2.38 0.61
CA TYR A 36 -2.25 -2.21 2.01
C TYR A 36 -2.32 -3.53 2.79
N ASN A 37 -3.28 -4.40 2.47
CA ASN A 37 -3.37 -5.74 3.07
C ASN A 37 -2.14 -6.60 2.71
N CYS A 38 -1.79 -6.69 1.43
CA CYS A 38 -0.62 -7.45 0.97
C CYS A 38 0.68 -6.94 1.62
N LEU A 39 0.87 -5.62 1.72
CA LEU A 39 2.04 -5.04 2.37
C LEU A 39 2.06 -5.34 3.88
N SER A 40 0.91 -5.31 4.54
CA SER A 40 0.78 -5.61 5.97
C SER A 40 1.16 -7.05 6.29
N GLU A 41 0.77 -8.01 5.45
CA GLU A 41 1.16 -9.42 5.58
C GLU A 41 2.68 -9.61 5.42
N LEU A 42 3.32 -8.86 4.52
CA LEU A 42 4.77 -8.90 4.35
C LEU A 42 5.54 -8.25 5.52
N CYS A 43 4.91 -7.40 6.32
CA CYS A 43 5.52 -6.78 7.50
C CYS A 43 5.82 -7.78 8.64
N VAL A 44 5.25 -8.99 8.56
CA VAL A 44 5.51 -10.11 9.50
C VAL A 44 6.27 -11.27 8.86
N ASP A 45 6.79 -11.11 7.64
CA ASP A 45 7.54 -12.14 6.93
C ASP A 45 8.77 -12.63 7.73
N PRO A 46 9.09 -13.94 7.76
CA PRO A 46 10.23 -14.42 8.55
C PRO A 46 11.59 -13.87 8.10
N ARG A 47 11.72 -13.36 6.86
CA ARG A 47 12.97 -12.84 6.31
C ARG A 47 13.13 -11.35 6.68
N PRO A 48 14.13 -10.96 7.49
CA PRO A 48 14.30 -9.57 7.92
C PRO A 48 14.40 -8.53 6.79
N PRO A 49 15.07 -8.81 5.64
CA PRO A 49 15.11 -7.86 4.52
C PRO A 49 13.73 -7.59 3.91
N VAL A 50 12.89 -8.64 3.79
CA VAL A 50 11.53 -8.53 3.22
C VAL A 50 10.67 -7.67 4.12
N ARG A 51 10.66 -7.96 5.43
CA ARG A 51 9.95 -7.14 6.41
C ARG A 51 10.38 -5.68 6.40
N LYS A 52 11.69 -5.43 6.44
CA LYS A 52 12.21 -4.05 6.45
C LYS A 52 11.72 -3.27 5.23
N SER A 53 11.80 -3.90 4.06
CA SER A 53 11.32 -3.32 2.80
C SER A 53 9.80 -3.07 2.85
N ALA A 54 9.02 -4.06 3.25
CA ALA A 54 7.56 -3.96 3.34
C ALA A 54 7.09 -2.88 4.32
N CYS A 55 7.67 -2.80 5.53
CA CYS A 55 7.33 -1.76 6.49
C CYS A 55 7.66 -0.36 5.96
N GLN A 56 8.81 -0.21 5.31
CA GLN A 56 9.21 1.06 4.71
C GLN A 56 8.24 1.47 3.59
N THR A 57 7.94 0.55 2.67
CA THR A 57 7.01 0.79 1.58
C THR A 57 5.61 1.12 2.12
N LEU A 58 5.11 0.37 3.10
CA LEU A 58 3.81 0.61 3.72
C LEU A 58 3.70 2.03 4.30
N LEU A 59 4.64 2.42 5.16
CA LEU A 59 4.63 3.76 5.78
C LEU A 59 4.75 4.88 4.73
N GLN A 60 5.57 4.66 3.72
CA GLN A 60 5.72 5.60 2.61
C GLN A 60 4.45 5.74 1.75
N THR A 61 3.77 4.63 1.46
CA THR A 61 2.50 4.64 0.72
C THR A 61 1.41 5.32 1.53
N ILE A 62 1.32 5.07 2.85
CA ILE A 62 0.39 5.76 3.75
C ILE A 62 0.67 7.27 3.77
N ALA A 63 1.94 7.68 3.84
CA ALA A 63 2.30 9.09 3.85
C ALA A 63 1.93 9.82 2.54
N ALA A 64 2.06 9.14 1.39
CA ALA A 64 1.78 9.74 0.07
C ALA A 64 0.30 9.65 -0.34
N HIS A 65 -0.38 8.56 0.02
CA HIS A 65 -1.71 8.21 -0.50
C HIS A 65 -2.71 7.85 0.61
N GLY A 66 -2.41 8.17 1.87
CA GLY A 66 -3.26 7.83 3.01
C GLY A 66 -4.67 8.42 2.92
N LEU A 67 -4.82 9.54 2.20
CA LEU A 67 -6.10 10.20 1.97
C LEU A 67 -6.95 9.52 0.89
N ALA A 68 -6.42 8.53 0.16
CA ALA A 68 -7.15 7.80 -0.89
C ALA A 68 -8.18 6.80 -0.33
N LEU A 69 -8.08 6.43 0.95
CA LEU A 69 -9.06 5.57 1.62
C LEU A 69 -9.99 6.42 2.49
N LYS A 70 -11.30 6.11 2.49
CA LYS A 70 -12.26 6.73 3.42
C LYS A 70 -11.93 6.31 4.85
N ALA A 71 -12.30 7.14 5.82
CA ALA A 71 -12.04 6.89 7.24
C ALA A 71 -12.63 5.55 7.74
N ASN A 72 -13.83 5.17 7.27
CA ASN A 72 -14.44 3.88 7.60
C ASN A 72 -13.64 2.70 7.03
N THR A 73 -13.02 2.89 5.87
CA THR A 73 -12.20 1.89 5.19
C THR A 73 -10.88 1.66 5.93
N TRP A 74 -10.24 2.76 6.39
CA TRP A 74 -9.11 2.69 7.30
C TRP A 74 -9.41 1.89 8.57
N LYS A 75 -10.60 2.11 9.14
CA LYS A 75 -11.02 1.40 10.36
C LYS A 75 -11.03 -0.11 10.16
N HIS A 76 -11.54 -0.61 9.03
CA HIS A 76 -11.52 -2.04 8.72
C HIS A 76 -10.10 -2.61 8.57
N MET A 77 -9.17 -1.81 8.05
CA MET A 77 -7.78 -2.26 7.84
C MET A 77 -6.99 -2.34 9.15
N ILE A 78 -7.14 -1.36 10.04
CA ILE A 78 -6.40 -1.28 11.31
C ILE A 78 -7.01 -2.23 12.34
N TRP A 79 -8.33 -2.27 12.40
CA TRP A 79 -9.08 -3.04 13.40
C TRP A 79 -9.57 -4.37 12.81
N LYS A 80 -8.67 -5.17 12.22
CA LYS A 80 -8.92 -6.61 12.09
C LYS A 80 -8.95 -7.23 13.50
N VAL A 81 -10.02 -6.97 14.24
CA VAL A 81 -10.33 -7.54 15.57
C VAL A 81 -11.62 -8.32 15.43
#